data_AF-A0A852VL35-F1
#
_entry.id   AF-A0A852VL35-F1
#
_cell.length_a   1.000
_cell.length_b   1.000
_cell.length_c   1.000
_cell.angle_alpha   90.00
_cell.angle_beta   90.00
_cell.angle_gamma   90.00
#
_symmetry.space_group_name_H-M   'P 1'
#
loop_
_entity.id
_entity.type
_entity.pdbx_description
1 polymer ?
#
loop_
_entity_poly.entity_id
_entity_poly.type
_entity_poly.pdbx_seq_one_letter_code
_entity_poly.pdbx_strand_id
1 'polypeptide(L)'
;MKTTRKTIAFSAFLMAALLCPSSVYVIAQDEPNPVKEKFQEDLKAAVMNESITVPQLKEMQENLATLKAAKAEQQPGAPVDLMTPYLAVSKIRATMATVKEPDRSTLRQDFQLMMATKQPEPSAEPDTPGKKLGRDIFAAVMHGEPTPPQVQQLQESLNSLQSIKTSGGGMLEKFRTMKTAKAQIEQTMNEGSFRPQDKQTVLDDLNNLGGNGGGGGLRRNGL
;
A
#
# COMPACT_ATOMS: atom_id res chain seq x y z
N MET A 1 -53.15 46.49 -51.28
CA MET A 1 -52.73 47.72 -50.58
C MET A 1 -52.28 47.36 -49.16
N LYS A 2 -51.16 47.96 -48.72
CA LYS A 2 -50.63 48.06 -47.33
C LYS A 2 -49.75 46.92 -46.77
N THR A 3 -48.46 47.00 -47.09
CA THR A 3 -47.27 47.14 -46.21
C THR A 3 -47.21 46.52 -44.78
N THR A 4 -46.16 45.71 -44.61
CA THR A 4 -45.13 45.72 -43.52
C THR A 4 -45.43 45.06 -42.16
N ARG A 5 -44.64 44.03 -41.78
CA ARG A 5 -43.55 44.09 -40.76
C ARG A 5 -42.86 42.73 -40.57
N LYS A 6 -41.53 42.80 -40.42
CA LYS A 6 -40.59 41.72 -40.12
C LYS A 6 -40.77 41.23 -38.68
N THR A 7 -40.73 39.92 -38.46
CA THR A 7 -40.12 39.33 -37.25
C THR A 7 -39.59 37.94 -37.57
N ILE A 8 -38.27 37.81 -37.61
CA ILE A 8 -37.55 36.53 -37.58
C ILE A 8 -37.51 36.13 -36.11
N ALA A 9 -38.31 35.14 -35.72
CA ALA A 9 -38.22 34.54 -34.40
C ALA A 9 -37.16 33.43 -34.43
N PHE A 10 -35.92 33.84 -34.17
CA PHE A 10 -34.85 32.97 -33.71
C PHE A 10 -35.16 32.62 -32.24
N SER A 11 -35.68 31.43 -31.96
CA SER A 11 -35.59 30.83 -30.63
C SER A 11 -36.07 29.39 -30.67
N ALA A 12 -35.14 28.46 -30.81
CA ALA A 12 -35.36 27.08 -30.45
C ALA A 12 -34.12 26.57 -29.74
N PHE A 13 -34.32 26.21 -28.46
CA PHE A 13 -33.63 25.12 -27.78
C PHE A 13 -32.11 25.22 -27.62
N LEU A 14 -31.65 25.85 -26.53
CA LEU A 14 -30.53 25.31 -25.72
C LEU A 14 -30.41 26.01 -24.36
N MET A 15 -31.27 25.66 -23.41
CA MET A 15 -31.08 26.03 -21.98
C MET A 15 -31.58 24.85 -21.13
N ALA A 16 -30.81 23.76 -21.14
CA ALA A 16 -31.00 22.61 -20.25
C ALA A 16 -29.68 21.82 -20.14
N ALA A 17 -28.64 22.43 -19.57
CA ALA A 17 -27.39 21.73 -19.22
C ALA A 17 -26.65 22.34 -18.01
N LEU A 18 -27.35 23.10 -17.16
CA LEU A 18 -26.80 23.64 -15.92
C LEU A 18 -27.59 23.09 -14.73
N LEU A 19 -27.41 21.79 -14.49
CA LEU A 19 -27.71 21.09 -13.25
C LEU A 19 -26.99 19.73 -13.33
N CYS A 20 -25.68 19.76 -13.58
CA CYS A 20 -24.86 18.65 -13.12
C CYS A 20 -24.83 18.77 -11.59
N PRO A 21 -25.31 17.78 -10.82
CA PRO A 21 -25.05 17.76 -9.41
C PRO A 21 -23.54 17.72 -9.25
N SER A 22 -22.97 18.80 -8.71
CA SER A 22 -21.64 18.84 -8.14
C SER A 22 -21.56 17.63 -7.23
N SER A 23 -20.94 16.56 -7.74
CA SER A 23 -20.74 15.34 -6.98
C SER A 23 -19.81 15.76 -5.86
N VAL A 24 -20.42 15.94 -4.69
CA VAL A 24 -19.72 16.14 -3.43
C VAL A 24 -18.80 14.95 -3.31
N TYR A 25 -17.52 15.19 -3.59
CA TYR A 25 -16.45 14.27 -3.26
C TYR A 25 -16.53 14.11 -1.75
N VAL A 26 -17.15 13.03 -1.30
CA VAL A 26 -17.04 12.56 0.09
C VAL A 26 -15.62 12.03 0.23
N ILE A 27 -14.67 12.95 0.40
CA ILE A 27 -13.39 12.64 1.00
C ILE A 27 -13.69 12.53 2.48
N ALA A 28 -13.86 11.30 2.96
CA ALA A 28 -13.80 11.00 4.38
C ALA A 28 -12.59 11.74 4.96
N GLN A 29 -12.83 12.56 5.99
CA GLN A 29 -11.80 13.30 6.71
C GLN A 29 -10.75 12.30 7.25
N ASP A 30 -9.68 12.10 6.47
CA ASP A 30 -8.40 11.71 7.05
C ASP A 30 -7.92 12.92 7.86
N GLU A 31 -7.25 12.69 8.99
CA GLU A 31 -6.49 13.73 9.67
C GLU A 31 -5.65 14.55 8.66
N PRO A 32 -5.52 15.88 8.83
CA PRO A 32 -4.75 16.72 7.94
C PRO A 32 -3.29 16.23 7.91
N ASN A 33 -2.90 15.61 6.79
CA ASN A 33 -1.53 15.18 6.55
C ASN A 33 -0.91 16.14 5.53
N PRO A 34 0.01 17.04 5.96
CA PRO A 34 0.57 18.06 5.09
C PRO A 34 1.35 17.46 3.90
N VAL A 35 1.90 16.25 4.05
CA VAL A 35 2.60 15.55 2.96
C VAL A 35 1.62 15.05 1.90
N LYS A 36 0.44 14.60 2.32
CA LYS A 36 -0.61 14.15 1.41
C LYS A 36 -1.22 15.34 0.65
N GLU A 37 -1.42 16.47 1.32
CA GLU A 37 -1.93 17.69 0.70
C GLU A 37 -0.95 18.22 -0.34
N LYS A 38 0.34 18.32 0.02
CA LYS A 38 1.41 18.74 -0.91
C LYS A 38 1.48 17.84 -2.15
N PHE A 39 1.43 16.51 -1.97
CA PHE A 39 1.41 15.58 -3.10
C PHE A 39 0.20 15.78 -4.02
N GLN A 40 -0.98 16.11 -3.46
CA GLN A 40 -2.18 16.42 -4.25
C GLN A 40 -2.07 17.75 -5.00
N GLU A 41 -1.43 18.75 -4.40
CA GLU A 41 -1.14 20.03 -5.06
C GLU A 41 -0.18 19.85 -6.23
N ASP A 42 0.90 19.09 -6.03
CA ASP A 42 1.87 18.81 -7.08
C ASP A 42 1.27 17.95 -8.21
N LEU A 43 0.32 17.06 -7.90
CA LEU A 43 -0.46 16.35 -8.93
C LEU A 43 -1.31 17.30 -9.76
N LYS A 44 -1.95 18.30 -9.15
CA LYS A 44 -2.72 19.31 -9.88
C LYS A 44 -1.80 20.15 -10.75
N ALA A 45 -0.65 20.57 -10.23
CA ALA A 45 0.34 21.32 -10.99
C ALA A 45 0.83 20.53 -12.22
N ALA A 46 1.15 19.24 -12.05
CA ALA A 46 1.57 18.37 -13.15
C ALA A 46 0.50 18.18 -14.24
N VAL A 47 -0.80 18.22 -13.87
CA VAL A 47 -1.89 18.22 -14.87
C VAL A 47 -1.97 19.56 -15.60
N MET A 48 -1.88 20.68 -14.87
CA MET A 48 -1.88 22.02 -15.47
C MET A 48 -0.67 22.25 -16.39
N ASN A 49 0.45 21.60 -16.10
CA ASN A 49 1.68 21.64 -16.92
C ASN A 49 1.66 20.63 -18.09
N GLU A 50 0.57 19.88 -18.29
CA GLU A 50 0.48 18.82 -19.31
C GLU A 50 1.58 17.74 -19.18
N SER A 51 2.04 17.52 -17.95
CA SER A 51 3.00 16.47 -17.58
C SER A 51 2.30 15.17 -17.20
N ILE A 52 1.02 15.24 -16.80
CA ILE A 52 0.12 14.12 -16.51
C ILE A 52 -1.21 14.33 -17.24
N THR A 53 -1.75 13.27 -17.84
CA THR A 53 -3.09 13.28 -18.44
C THR A 53 -4.17 12.97 -17.39
N VAL A 54 -5.41 13.41 -17.64
CA VAL A 54 -6.55 13.11 -16.74
C VAL A 54 -6.75 11.60 -16.52
N PRO A 55 -6.63 10.71 -17.53
CA PRO A 55 -6.67 9.26 -17.30
C PRO A 55 -5.57 8.75 -16.36
N GLN A 56 -4.33 9.24 -16.52
CA GLN A 56 -3.22 8.87 -15.64
C GLN A 56 -3.44 9.36 -14.20
N LEU A 57 -3.98 10.58 -14.02
CA LEU A 57 -4.36 11.08 -12.71
C LEU A 57 -5.42 10.18 -12.06
N LYS A 58 -6.45 9.78 -12.82
CA LYS A 58 -7.51 8.90 -12.32
C LYS A 58 -6.96 7.54 -11.89
N GLU A 59 -6.09 6.94 -12.70
CA GLU A 59 -5.41 5.69 -12.34
C GLU A 59 -4.57 5.85 -11.07
N MET A 60 -3.83 6.95 -10.91
CA MET A 60 -3.09 7.22 -9.67
C MET A 60 -4.03 7.32 -8.46
N GLN A 61 -5.17 8.02 -8.58
CA GLN A 61 -6.15 8.13 -7.51
C GLN A 61 -6.76 6.78 -7.11
N GLU A 62 -7.10 5.93 -8.09
CA GLU A 62 -7.61 4.58 -7.84
C GLU A 62 -6.58 3.69 -7.12
N ASN A 63 -5.31 3.78 -7.52
CA ASN A 63 -4.24 3.04 -6.85
C ASN A 63 -3.95 3.59 -5.44
N LEU A 64 -4.03 4.91 -5.22
CA LEU A 64 -3.93 5.49 -3.87
C LEU A 64 -5.08 5.03 -2.96
N ALA A 65 -6.30 4.91 -3.50
CA ALA A 65 -7.43 4.36 -2.76
C ALA A 65 -7.19 2.88 -2.39
N THR A 66 -6.62 2.10 -3.31
CA THR A 66 -6.19 0.72 -3.05
C THR A 66 -5.16 0.66 -1.90
N LEU A 67 -4.17 1.57 -1.89
CA LEU A 67 -3.18 1.68 -0.81
C LEU A 67 -3.76 2.20 0.52
N LYS A 68 -4.90 2.88 0.49
CA LYS A 68 -5.63 3.26 1.72
C LYS A 68 -6.42 2.08 2.28
N ALA A 69 -6.98 1.25 1.41
CA ALA A 69 -7.70 0.04 1.80
C ALA A 69 -6.75 -1.09 2.26
N ALA A 70 -5.54 -1.15 1.70
CA ALA A 70 -4.52 -2.08 2.13
C ALA A 70 -4.00 -1.72 3.53
N LYS A 71 -4.40 -2.50 4.53
CA LYS A 71 -3.80 -2.46 5.87
C LYS A 71 -2.73 -3.55 5.96
N ALA A 72 -1.55 -3.20 6.48
CA ALA A 72 -0.54 -4.20 6.86
C ALA A 72 -1.09 -5.19 7.91
N GLU A 73 -2.04 -4.72 8.73
CA GLU A 73 -2.87 -5.53 9.62
C GLU A 73 -4.16 -5.94 8.89
N GLN A 74 -4.11 -7.02 8.12
CA GLN A 74 -5.34 -7.73 7.79
C GLN A 74 -5.93 -8.36 9.06
N GLN A 75 -7.25 -8.55 9.04
CA GLN A 75 -8.01 -9.06 10.18
C GLN A 75 -7.31 -10.26 10.83
N PRO A 76 -7.32 -10.40 12.17
CA PRO A 76 -6.70 -11.54 12.85
C PRO A 76 -7.11 -12.88 12.21
N GLY A 77 -6.13 -13.61 11.65
CA GLY A 77 -6.35 -14.90 10.99
C GLY A 77 -6.58 -14.86 9.47
N ALA A 78 -6.70 -13.68 8.85
CA ALA A 78 -6.70 -13.56 7.40
C ALA A 78 -5.28 -13.71 6.82
N PRO A 79 -5.12 -14.33 5.63
CA PRO A 79 -3.84 -14.39 4.95
C PRO A 79 -3.34 -13.00 4.58
N VAL A 80 -2.04 -12.75 4.76
CA VAL A 80 -1.33 -11.56 4.30
C VAL A 80 -1.48 -11.39 2.78
N ASP A 81 -1.81 -10.17 2.37
CA ASP A 81 -1.81 -9.69 0.98
C ASP A 81 -0.75 -8.59 0.82
N LEU A 82 0.38 -8.96 0.21
CA LEU A 82 1.43 -8.03 -0.22
C LEU A 82 1.27 -7.63 -1.69
N MET A 83 0.61 -8.46 -2.49
CA MET A 83 0.55 -8.29 -3.94
C MET A 83 -0.33 -7.13 -4.37
N THR A 84 -1.54 -7.00 -3.79
CA THR A 84 -2.45 -5.89 -4.11
C THR A 84 -1.81 -4.52 -3.87
N PRO A 85 -1.26 -4.22 -2.68
CA PRO A 85 -0.61 -2.94 -2.44
C PRO A 85 0.67 -2.77 -3.28
N TYR A 86 1.41 -3.84 -3.55
CA TYR A 86 2.60 -3.78 -4.41
C TYR A 86 2.24 -3.34 -5.83
N LEU A 87 1.22 -3.95 -6.43
CA LEU A 87 0.77 -3.61 -7.78
C LEU A 87 0.28 -2.16 -7.86
N ALA A 88 -0.41 -1.68 -6.82
CA ALA A 88 -0.85 -0.28 -6.76
C ALA A 88 0.35 0.68 -6.71
N VAL A 89 1.34 0.43 -5.85
CA VAL A 89 2.59 1.22 -5.82
C VAL A 89 3.32 1.15 -7.17
N SER A 90 3.42 -0.04 -7.76
CA SER A 90 4.11 -0.24 -9.04
C SER A 90 3.47 0.57 -10.17
N LYS A 91 2.13 0.59 -10.24
CA LYS A 91 1.41 1.40 -11.24
C LYS A 91 1.62 2.89 -11.02
N ILE A 92 1.54 3.36 -9.78
CA ILE A 92 1.81 4.77 -9.43
C ILE A 92 3.23 5.16 -9.88
N ARG A 93 4.23 4.32 -9.58
CA ARG A 93 5.62 4.54 -10.00
C ARG A 93 5.79 4.52 -11.52
N ALA A 94 5.11 3.62 -12.22
CA ALA A 94 5.12 3.56 -13.67
C ALA A 94 4.53 4.84 -14.29
N THR A 95 3.40 5.32 -13.78
CA THR A 95 2.82 6.61 -14.20
C THR A 95 3.80 7.75 -13.96
N MET A 96 4.39 7.84 -12.76
CA MET A 96 5.39 8.88 -12.44
C MET A 96 6.62 8.82 -13.35
N ALA A 97 7.05 7.63 -13.80
CA ALA A 97 8.18 7.51 -14.73
C ALA A 97 7.91 8.17 -16.09
N THR A 98 6.65 8.27 -16.50
CA THR A 98 6.23 8.91 -17.76
C THR A 98 6.06 10.43 -17.66
N VAL A 99 6.11 10.99 -16.46
CA VAL A 99 5.96 12.43 -16.20
C VAL A 99 7.21 13.17 -16.68
N LYS A 100 7.02 14.37 -17.23
CA LYS A 100 8.11 15.26 -17.65
C LYS A 100 8.82 15.87 -16.44
N GLU A 101 10.10 16.21 -16.59
CA GLU A 101 10.79 17.06 -15.61
C GLU A 101 10.30 18.52 -15.73
N PRO A 102 10.24 19.29 -14.62
CA PRO A 102 10.69 18.94 -13.26
C PRO A 102 9.63 18.22 -12.40
N ASP A 103 8.39 18.14 -12.88
CA ASP A 103 7.24 17.61 -12.11
C ASP A 103 7.48 16.17 -11.63
N ARG A 104 8.16 15.35 -12.45
CA ARG A 104 8.53 13.98 -12.09
C ARG A 104 9.34 13.90 -10.81
N SER A 105 10.39 14.72 -10.67
CA SER A 105 11.24 14.72 -9.48
C SER A 105 10.44 15.07 -8.22
N THR A 106 9.65 16.15 -8.30
CA THR A 106 8.80 16.62 -7.20
C THR A 106 7.79 15.54 -6.78
N LEU A 107 7.04 14.98 -7.74
CA LEU A 107 6.05 13.95 -7.47
C LEU A 107 6.66 12.68 -6.89
N ARG A 108 7.84 12.26 -7.36
CA ARG A 108 8.53 11.09 -6.79
C ARG A 108 8.95 11.34 -5.35
N GLN A 109 9.46 12.52 -5.03
CA GLN A 109 9.87 12.88 -3.68
C GLN A 109 8.66 12.90 -2.74
N ASP A 110 7.58 13.57 -3.13
CA ASP A 110 6.37 13.68 -2.34
C ASP A 110 5.67 12.33 -2.14
N PHE A 111 5.62 11.50 -3.18
CA PHE A 111 5.11 10.13 -3.07
C PHE A 111 5.93 9.29 -2.08
N GLN A 112 7.26 9.38 -2.13
CA GLN A 112 8.12 8.66 -1.19
C GLN A 112 7.89 9.14 0.26
N LEU A 113 7.75 10.44 0.48
CA LEU A 113 7.45 11.00 1.80
C LEU A 113 6.07 10.54 2.29
N MET A 114 5.07 10.51 1.42
CA MET A 114 3.74 10.02 1.76
C MET A 114 3.76 8.54 2.15
N MET A 115 4.54 7.72 1.46
CA MET A 115 4.72 6.29 1.78
C MET A 115 5.50 6.06 3.08
N ALA A 116 6.37 6.98 3.48
CA ALA A 116 7.12 6.91 4.74
C ALA A 116 6.35 7.43 5.96
N THR A 117 5.44 8.38 5.75
CA THR A 117 4.63 9.02 6.81
C THR A 117 3.34 8.27 7.15
N LYS A 118 2.95 7.26 6.37
CA LYS A 118 1.96 6.27 6.81
C LYS A 118 2.56 5.39 7.91
N GLN A 119 2.70 5.95 9.11
CA GLN A 119 2.73 5.13 10.31
C GLN A 119 1.35 4.46 10.43
N PRO A 120 1.28 3.12 10.54
CA PRO A 120 0.03 2.48 10.90
C PRO A 120 -0.43 3.04 12.25
N GLU A 121 -1.74 3.27 12.39
CA GLU A 121 -2.31 3.67 13.68
C GLU A 121 -1.82 2.72 14.78
N PRO A 122 -1.40 3.24 15.94
CA PRO A 122 -0.93 2.39 17.03
C PRO A 122 -2.03 1.39 17.40
N SER A 123 -1.76 0.11 17.18
CA SER A 123 -2.67 -0.98 17.57
C SER A 123 -2.86 -0.94 19.09
N ALA A 124 -4.09 -1.12 19.56
CA ALA A 124 -4.39 -1.20 20.99
C ALA A 124 -3.83 -2.49 21.64
N GLU A 125 -3.41 -3.46 20.82
CA GLU A 125 -2.80 -4.71 21.27
C GLU A 125 -1.27 -4.64 21.22
N PRO A 126 -0.55 -5.25 22.18
CA PRO A 126 0.89 -5.36 22.13
C PRO A 126 1.34 -6.11 20.87
N ASP A 127 2.34 -5.55 20.20
CA ASP A 127 2.81 -6.01 18.91
C ASP A 127 3.56 -7.34 19.06
N THR A 128 2.99 -8.43 18.55
CA THR A 128 3.66 -9.73 18.60
C THR A 128 4.80 -9.77 17.57
N PRO A 129 5.89 -10.53 17.80
CA PRO A 129 7.00 -10.61 16.84
C PRO A 129 6.57 -10.98 15.40
N GLY A 130 5.51 -11.80 15.24
CA GLY A 130 4.96 -12.14 13.93
C GLY A 130 4.15 -11.02 13.26
N LYS A 131 3.43 -10.20 14.04
CA LYS A 131 2.74 -9.00 13.53
C LYS A 131 3.77 -7.95 13.10
N LYS A 132 4.80 -7.76 13.94
CA LYS A 132 5.94 -6.88 13.67
C LYS A 132 6.64 -7.24 12.35
N LEU A 133 7.04 -8.50 12.17
CA LEU A 133 7.62 -9.01 10.94
C LEU A 133 6.74 -8.74 9.71
N GLY A 134 5.44 -9.03 9.80
CA GLY A 134 4.51 -8.83 8.68
C GLY A 134 4.46 -7.38 8.23
N ARG A 135 4.41 -6.44 9.18
CA ARG A 135 4.46 -5.00 8.90
C ARG A 135 5.80 -4.58 8.29
N ASP A 136 6.90 -5.09 8.81
CA ASP A 136 8.23 -4.68 8.36
C ASP A 136 8.53 -5.21 6.94
N ILE A 137 8.07 -6.42 6.61
CA ILE A 137 8.09 -6.95 5.23
C ILE A 137 7.18 -6.12 4.32
N PHE A 138 5.98 -5.76 4.78
CA PHE A 138 5.08 -4.88 4.01
C PHE A 138 5.78 -3.56 3.68
N ALA A 139 6.40 -2.91 4.67
CA ALA A 139 7.15 -1.67 4.47
C ALA A 139 8.28 -1.86 3.46
N ALA A 140 9.08 -2.91 3.60
CA ALA A 140 10.17 -3.23 2.69
C ALA A 140 9.70 -3.39 1.24
N VAL A 141 8.57 -4.09 1.01
CA VAL A 141 7.99 -4.26 -0.33
C VAL A 141 7.49 -2.92 -0.88
N MET A 142 6.84 -2.09 -0.04
CA MET A 142 6.30 -0.80 -0.47
C MET A 142 7.37 0.23 -0.80
N HIS A 143 8.52 0.18 -0.13
CA HIS A 143 9.60 1.16 -0.28
C HIS A 143 10.72 0.70 -1.22
N GLY A 144 10.92 -0.61 -1.34
CA GLY A 144 11.85 -1.22 -2.27
C GLY A 144 11.31 -1.32 -3.69
N GLU A 145 12.05 -2.02 -4.55
CA GLU A 145 11.71 -2.40 -5.93
C GLU A 145 11.83 -3.92 -6.14
N PRO A 146 11.27 -4.77 -5.26
CA PRO A 146 11.29 -6.21 -5.51
C PRO A 146 10.51 -6.57 -6.78
N THR A 147 10.89 -7.68 -7.38
CA THR A 147 10.18 -8.26 -8.52
C THR A 147 8.86 -8.92 -8.07
N PRO A 148 7.85 -9.07 -8.94
CA PRO A 148 6.60 -9.72 -8.57
C PRO A 148 6.79 -11.14 -7.98
N PRO A 149 7.69 -12.01 -8.52
CA PRO A 149 7.97 -13.30 -7.90
C PRO A 149 8.54 -13.20 -6.48
N GLN A 150 9.37 -12.19 -6.19
CA GLN A 150 9.91 -11.97 -4.85
C GLN A 150 8.80 -11.55 -3.86
N VAL A 151 7.86 -10.70 -4.29
CA VAL A 151 6.72 -10.30 -3.45
C VAL A 151 5.80 -11.48 -3.18
N GLN A 152 5.54 -12.31 -4.19
CA GLN A 152 4.76 -13.53 -4.04
C GLN A 152 5.44 -14.51 -3.06
N GLN A 153 6.75 -14.74 -3.19
CA GLN A 153 7.50 -15.59 -2.28
C GLN A 153 7.44 -15.09 -0.83
N LEU A 154 7.57 -13.78 -0.61
CA LEU A 154 7.42 -13.17 0.72
C LEU A 154 6.02 -13.39 1.30
N GLN A 155 4.99 -13.20 0.47
CA GLN A 155 3.60 -13.40 0.87
C GLN A 155 3.33 -14.86 1.27
N GLU A 156 3.77 -15.81 0.44
CA GLU A 156 3.62 -17.24 0.70
C GLU A 156 4.35 -17.66 1.98
N SER A 157 5.56 -17.16 2.18
CA SER A 157 6.37 -17.45 3.38
C SER A 157 5.74 -16.88 4.64
N LEU A 158 5.21 -15.65 4.58
CA LEU A 158 4.46 -15.03 5.68
C LEU A 158 3.19 -15.81 6.04
N ASN A 159 2.42 -16.20 5.03
CA ASN A 159 1.19 -16.98 5.22
C ASN A 159 1.50 -18.38 5.78
N SER A 160 2.61 -18.98 5.34
CA SER A 160 3.12 -20.22 5.92
C SER A 160 3.40 -20.04 7.42
N LEU A 161 4.13 -18.98 7.81
CA LEU A 161 4.40 -18.68 9.23
C LEU A 161 3.14 -18.45 10.06
N GLN A 162 2.15 -17.74 9.52
CA GLN A 162 0.87 -17.52 10.20
C GLN A 162 0.08 -18.82 10.40
N SER A 163 0.09 -19.69 9.38
CA SER A 163 -0.62 -20.97 9.42
C SER A 163 -0.06 -21.95 10.46
N ILE A 164 1.21 -21.81 10.89
CA ILE A 164 1.81 -22.68 11.90
C ILE A 164 1.04 -22.64 13.22
N LYS A 165 0.50 -21.47 13.60
CA LYS A 165 -0.28 -21.31 14.84
C LYS A 165 -1.61 -22.05 14.78
N THR A 166 -2.25 -22.11 13.61
CA THR A 166 -3.57 -22.72 13.41
C THR A 166 -3.50 -24.17 12.91
N SER A 167 -2.34 -24.60 12.39
CA SER A 167 -2.13 -25.96 11.91
C SER A 167 -2.20 -26.99 13.04
N GLY A 168 -2.91 -28.10 12.80
CA GLY A 168 -2.98 -29.26 13.71
C GLY A 168 -1.77 -30.19 13.64
N GLY A 169 -0.74 -29.85 12.85
CA GLY A 169 0.45 -30.66 12.66
C GLY A 169 1.30 -30.83 13.92
N GLY A 170 2.15 -31.86 13.93
CA GLY A 170 3.04 -32.15 15.05
C GLY A 170 4.12 -31.05 15.22
N MET A 171 4.71 -30.97 16.42
CA MET A 171 5.73 -29.94 16.74
C MET A 171 6.94 -29.94 15.78
N LEU A 172 7.35 -31.13 15.31
CA LEU A 172 8.45 -31.28 14.35
C LEU A 172 8.10 -30.71 12.98
N GLU A 173 6.87 -30.90 12.53
CA GLU A 173 6.37 -30.36 11.26
C GLU A 173 6.30 -28.84 11.33
N LYS A 174 5.73 -28.30 12.42
CA LYS A 174 5.71 -26.85 12.70
C LYS A 174 7.10 -26.24 12.68
N PHE A 175 8.09 -26.90 13.29
CA PHE A 175 9.48 -26.43 13.29
C PHE A 175 10.10 -26.43 11.89
N ARG A 176 9.88 -27.49 11.09
CA ARG A 176 10.38 -27.57 9.71
C ARG A 176 9.76 -26.49 8.82
N THR A 177 8.45 -26.28 8.92
CA THR A 177 7.74 -25.22 8.20
C THR A 177 8.27 -23.84 8.60
N MET A 178 8.44 -23.59 9.90
CA MET A 178 9.02 -22.34 10.40
C MET A 178 10.43 -22.10 9.83
N LYS A 179 11.30 -23.09 9.91
CA LYS A 179 12.68 -22.98 9.41
C LYS A 179 12.72 -22.69 7.90
N THR A 180 11.86 -23.36 7.13
CA THR A 180 11.79 -23.20 5.68
C THR A 180 11.30 -21.80 5.31
N ALA A 181 10.20 -21.35 5.92
CA ALA A 181 9.64 -20.03 5.65
C ALA A 181 10.60 -18.91 6.08
N LYS A 182 11.31 -19.08 7.21
CA LYS A 182 12.37 -18.13 7.62
C LYS A 182 13.48 -18.05 6.57
N ALA A 183 14.02 -19.18 6.14
CA ALA A 183 15.08 -19.21 5.13
C ALA A 183 14.65 -18.57 3.80
N GLN A 184 13.40 -18.79 3.38
CA GLN A 184 12.86 -18.18 2.16
C GLN A 184 12.69 -16.67 2.27
N ILE A 185 12.24 -16.16 3.42
CA ILE A 185 12.19 -14.71 3.67
C ILE A 185 13.60 -14.12 3.62
N GLU A 186 14.53 -14.70 4.37
CA GLU A 186 15.92 -14.24 4.40
C GLU A 186 16.56 -14.22 3.01
N GLN A 187 16.42 -15.30 2.25
CA GLN A 187 16.92 -15.39 0.88
C GLN A 187 16.30 -14.31 -0.01
N THR A 188 14.97 -14.16 0.02
CA THR A 188 14.27 -13.18 -0.80
C THR A 188 14.72 -11.76 -0.46
N MET A 189 14.85 -11.44 0.84
CA MET A 189 15.34 -10.14 1.32
C MET A 189 16.81 -9.88 0.93
N ASN A 190 17.60 -10.92 0.75
CA ASN A 190 18.99 -10.80 0.32
C ASN A 190 19.16 -10.60 -1.19
N GLU A 191 18.30 -11.22 -2.00
CA GLU A 191 18.35 -11.17 -3.46
C GLU A 191 17.54 -10.02 -4.06
N GLY A 192 16.53 -9.52 -3.35
CA GLY A 192 15.65 -8.46 -3.84
C GLY A 192 16.21 -7.05 -3.68
N SER A 193 15.70 -6.14 -4.52
CA SER A 193 16.03 -4.71 -4.47
C SER A 193 15.28 -4.02 -3.33
N PHE A 194 15.71 -4.26 -2.10
CA PHE A 194 15.19 -3.60 -0.90
C PHE A 194 16.11 -2.48 -0.44
N ARG A 195 15.57 -1.53 0.33
CA ARG A 195 16.41 -0.54 1.00
C ARG A 195 17.22 -1.24 2.10
N PRO A 196 18.50 -0.88 2.31
CA PRO A 196 19.34 -1.53 3.32
C PRO A 196 18.74 -1.51 4.72
N GLN A 197 18.13 -0.40 5.13
CA GLN A 197 17.50 -0.29 6.45
C GLN A 197 16.28 -1.24 6.60
N ASP A 198 15.38 -1.28 5.60
CA ASP A 198 14.18 -2.13 5.66
C ASP A 198 14.58 -3.61 5.65
N LYS A 199 15.59 -3.94 4.83
CA LYS A 199 16.20 -5.27 4.82
C LYS A 199 16.71 -5.66 6.21
N GLN A 200 17.51 -4.80 6.85
CA GLN A 200 18.07 -5.10 8.15
C GLN A 200 16.97 -5.28 9.21
N THR A 201 15.99 -4.39 9.23
CA THR A 201 14.83 -4.47 10.14
C THR A 201 14.09 -5.80 9.99
N VAL A 202 13.82 -6.23 8.76
CA VAL A 202 13.17 -7.54 8.51
C VAL A 202 14.03 -8.69 9.00
N LEU A 203 15.34 -8.68 8.73
CA LEU A 203 16.24 -9.76 9.15
C LEU A 203 16.36 -9.84 10.69
N ASP A 204 16.41 -8.70 11.36
CA ASP A 204 16.42 -8.64 12.83
C ASP A 204 15.12 -9.23 13.41
N ASP A 205 13.97 -8.84 12.86
CA ASP A 205 12.68 -9.37 13.26
C ASP A 205 12.53 -10.86 12.99
N LEU A 206 13.05 -11.31 11.85
CA LEU A 206 13.10 -12.72 11.48
C LEU A 206 13.92 -13.51 12.49
N ASN A 207 15.06 -12.99 12.94
CA ASN A 207 15.90 -13.62 13.96
C ASN A 207 15.19 -13.72 15.31
N ASN A 208 14.35 -12.73 15.64
CA ASN A 208 13.55 -12.72 16.86
C ASN A 208 12.34 -13.68 16.84
N LEU A 209 11.95 -14.20 15.67
CA LEU A 209 10.94 -15.26 15.57
C LEU A 209 11.47 -16.59 16.10
N GLY A 210 10.86 -17.06 17.19
CA GLY A 210 11.19 -18.34 17.81
C GLY A 210 11.97 -18.23 19.13
N GLY A 211 12.29 -17.00 19.59
CA GLY A 211 12.85 -16.77 20.93
C GLY A 211 11.88 -17.04 22.09
N ASN A 212 10.57 -17.06 21.82
CA ASN A 212 9.53 -17.47 22.78
C ASN A 212 9.13 -18.93 22.56
N GLY A 213 10.09 -19.84 22.79
CA GLY A 213 9.73 -21.18 23.24
C GLY A 213 9.00 -21.05 24.59
N GLY A 214 7.82 -21.65 24.70
CA GLY A 214 6.96 -21.51 25.85
C GLY A 214 7.67 -21.77 27.18
N GLY A 215 7.75 -20.72 28.00
CA GLY A 215 7.88 -20.83 29.45
C GLY A 215 6.53 -21.20 30.08
N GLY A 216 5.86 -22.22 29.55
CA GLY A 216 4.99 -23.02 30.39
C GLY A 216 5.89 -23.62 31.44
N GLY A 217 5.78 -23.13 32.67
CA GLY A 217 6.52 -23.59 33.82
C GLY A 217 6.21 -25.05 34.11
N LEU A 218 6.80 -25.95 33.33
CA LEU A 218 7.13 -27.30 33.75
C LEU A 218 8.31 -27.17 34.72
N ARG A 219 8.01 -26.64 35.92
CA ARG A 219 8.79 -26.93 37.12
C ARG A 219 8.54 -28.39 37.47
N ARG A 220 9.28 -29.24 36.77
CA ARG A 220 9.74 -30.52 37.26
C ARG A 220 10.50 -30.26 38.56
N ASN A 221 9.86 -30.56 39.68
CA ASN A 221 10.50 -31.01 40.92
C ASN A 221 9.43 -31.72 41.76
N GLY A 222 9.21 -32.99 41.44
CA GLY A 222 8.92 -33.98 42.45
C GLY A 222 10.24 -34.66 42.77
N LEU A 223 10.83 -34.31 43.91
CA LEU A 223 11.61 -35.12 44.84
C LEU A 223 11.65 -34.35 46.16
#